data_AF-A0A373W4T2-F1
#
_entry.id   AF-A0A373W4T2-F1
#
_cell.length_a   1.000
_cell.length_b   1.000
_cell.length_c   1.000
_cell.angle_alpha   90.00
_cell.angle_beta   90.00
_cell.angle_gamma   90.00
#
_symmetry.space_group_name_H-M   'P 1'
#
loop_
_entity.id
_entity.type
_entity.pdbx_description
1 polymer ?
#
loop_
_entity_poly.entity_id
_entity_poly.type
_entity_poly.pdbx_seq_one_letter_code
_entity_poly.pdbx_strand_id
1 'polypeptide(L)'
;FIMKSLRISCQLFLYHTTMSLSGGQKQRVSVACALASDKKILVYDEPTSGLDYTRMLDVAEAIKSMQKRGRTQFVITHDPELIEKCCDYVMFMDKGGVIDVGTIEEERLHRIKKFFRV
;
A
#
# COMPACT_ATOMS: atom_id res chain seq x y z
N PHE A 1 1.13 -6.84 16.67
CA PHE A 1 1.72 -7.02 15.32
C PHE A 1 1.54 -5.77 14.47
N ILE A 2 0.31 -5.41 14.06
CA ILE A 2 0.00 -4.30 13.13
C ILE A 2 0.63 -2.95 13.52
N MET A 3 0.43 -2.50 14.77
CA MET A 3 1.00 -1.22 15.23
C MET A 3 2.53 -1.18 15.18
N LYS A 4 3.18 -2.32 15.45
CA LYS A 4 4.64 -2.44 15.42
C LYS A 4 5.17 -2.43 13.99
N SER A 5 4.52 -3.16 13.06
CA SER A 5 4.94 -3.20 11.65
C SER A 5 4.80 -1.83 10.99
N LEU A 6 3.75 -1.07 11.32
CA LEU A 6 3.52 0.27 10.76
C LEU A 6 4.13 1.41 11.58
N ARG A 7 4.94 1.09 12.60
CA ARG A 7 5.62 2.06 13.48
C ARG A 7 4.65 3.13 14.01
N ILE A 8 3.51 2.68 14.52
CA ILE A 8 2.50 3.51 15.16
C ILE A 8 2.71 3.39 16.67
N SER A 9 3.16 4.49 17.30
CA SER A 9 3.33 4.55 18.75
C SER A 9 1.97 4.58 19.45
N CYS A 10 1.84 3.93 20.60
CA CYS A 10 0.63 4.01 21.43
C CYS A 10 0.30 5.45 21.87
N GLN A 11 1.30 6.33 21.96
CA GLN A 11 1.06 7.76 22.25
C GLN A 11 0.21 8.46 21.18
N LEU A 12 0.24 8.00 19.92
CA LEU A 12 -0.64 8.55 18.88
C LEU A 12 -2.12 8.36 19.20
N PHE A 13 -2.49 7.29 19.91
CA PHE A 13 -3.90 7.02 20.24
C PHE A 13 -4.33 7.61 21.58
N LEU A 14 -3.39 7.83 22.50
CA LEU A 14 -3.69 8.32 23.85
C LEU A 14 -3.76 9.84 23.96
N TYR A 15 -3.03 10.57 23.11
CA TYR A 15 -2.84 12.02 23.28
C TYR A 15 -3.12 12.86 22.04
N HIS A 16 -3.46 12.23 20.91
CA HIS A 16 -3.65 12.93 19.64
C HIS A 16 -5.03 12.68 19.05
N THR A 17 -5.71 13.77 18.67
CA THR A 17 -6.84 13.71 17.76
C THR A 17 -6.33 13.46 16.34
N THR A 18 -7.17 12.88 15.47
CA THR A 18 -6.82 12.63 14.07
C THR A 18 -6.33 13.88 13.36
N MET A 19 -6.85 15.06 13.69
CA MET A 19 -6.44 16.34 13.12
C MET A 19 -4.96 16.68 13.39
N SER A 20 -4.46 16.36 14.58
CA SER A 20 -3.09 16.68 15.02
C SER A 20 -2.00 15.78 14.42
N LEU A 21 -2.38 14.74 13.68
CA LEU A 21 -1.45 13.83 13.03
C LEU A 21 -0.89 14.40 11.72
N SER A 22 0.38 14.12 11.43
CA SER A 22 0.96 14.38 10.12
C SER A 22 0.28 13.55 9.03
N GLY A 23 0.38 13.96 7.76
CA GLY A 23 -0.20 13.22 6.63
C GLY A 23 0.22 11.75 6.63
N GLY A 24 1.53 11.48 6.75
CA GLY A 24 2.04 10.11 6.83
C GLY A 24 1.59 9.33 8.07
N GLN A 25 1.38 9.99 9.21
CA GLN A 25 0.80 9.34 10.39
C GLN A 25 -0.66 8.95 10.15
N LYS A 26 -1.47 9.85 9.57
CA LYS A 26 -2.86 9.56 9.18
C LYS A 26 -2.92 8.37 8.22
N GLN A 27 -2.02 8.35 7.23
CA GLN A 27 -1.96 7.26 6.25
C GLN A 27 -1.66 5.92 6.92
N ARG A 28 -0.63 5.84 7.77
CA ARG A 28 -0.31 4.59 8.48
C ARG A 28 -1.43 4.13 9.41
N VAL A 29 -2.12 5.06 10.09
CA VAL A 29 -3.29 4.72 10.92
C VAL A 29 -4.42 4.17 10.05
N SER A 30 -4.70 4.75 8.88
CA SER A 30 -5.70 4.24 7.94
C SER A 30 -5.39 2.81 7.48
N VAL A 31 -4.15 2.55 7.07
CA VAL A 31 -3.70 1.19 6.72
C VAL A 31 -3.83 0.24 7.91
N ALA A 32 -3.45 0.66 9.11
CA ALA A 32 -3.60 -0.15 10.32
C ALA A 32 -5.06 -0.51 10.61
N CYS A 33 -5.99 0.42 10.42
CA CYS A 33 -7.42 0.17 10.56
C CYS A 33 -7.92 -0.87 9.53
N ALA A 34 -7.49 -0.77 8.28
CA ALA A 34 -7.82 -1.75 7.25
C ALA A 34 -7.30 -3.15 7.64
N LEU A 35 -6.03 -3.26 8.05
CA LEU A 35 -5.43 -4.53 8.49
C LEU A 35 -6.14 -5.12 9.73
N ALA A 36 -6.54 -4.27 10.68
CA ALA A 36 -7.22 -4.69 11.90
C ALA A 36 -8.66 -5.17 11.64
N SER A 37 -9.28 -4.74 10.53
CA SER A 37 -10.64 -5.17 10.15
C SER A 37 -10.75 -6.66 9.80
N ASP A 38 -9.61 -7.31 9.52
CA ASP A 38 -9.46 -8.72 9.17
C ASP A 38 -10.47 -9.25 8.13
N LYS A 39 -10.83 -8.39 7.17
CA LYS A 39 -11.72 -8.74 6.07
C LYS A 39 -11.03 -9.70 5.11
N LYS A 40 -11.84 -10.53 4.43
CA LYS A 40 -11.35 -11.46 3.39
C LYS A 40 -10.76 -10.71 2.18
N ILE A 41 -11.29 -9.52 1.89
CA ILE A 41 -10.86 -8.63 0.81
C ILE A 41 -10.51 -7.28 1.42
N LEU A 42 -9.33 -6.76 1.06
CA LEU A 42 -8.84 -5.44 1.47
C LEU A 42 -8.52 -4.62 0.23
N VAL A 43 -8.91 -3.34 0.24
CA VAL A 43 -8.63 -2.39 -0.84
C VAL A 43 -7.86 -1.22 -0.25
N TYR A 44 -6.74 -0.89 -0.87
CA TYR A 44 -5.87 0.20 -0.47
C TYR A 44 -5.78 1.22 -1.60
N ASP A 45 -6.28 2.42 -1.35
CA ASP A 45 -6.19 3.54 -2.29
C ASP A 45 -5.01 4.44 -1.89
N GLU A 46 -3.97 4.45 -2.74
CA GLU A 46 -2.70 5.16 -2.53
C GLU A 46 -2.13 5.03 -1.10
N PRO A 47 -1.89 3.80 -0.58
CA PRO A 47 -1.58 3.56 0.83
C PRO A 47 -0.26 4.15 1.31
N THR A 48 0.58 4.65 0.40
CA THR A 48 1.92 5.18 0.68
C THR A 48 2.04 6.67 0.39
N SER A 49 0.93 7.34 0.06
CA SER A 49 0.92 8.79 -0.18
C SER A 49 1.48 9.57 1.01
N GLY A 50 2.44 10.44 0.75
CA GLY A 50 3.11 11.26 1.77
C GLY A 50 4.02 10.47 2.73
N LEU A 51 4.38 9.22 2.41
CA LEU A 51 5.37 8.43 3.14
C LEU A 51 6.74 8.50 2.47
N ASP A 52 7.80 8.49 3.29
CA ASP A 52 9.15 8.25 2.80
C ASP A 52 9.36 6.78 2.38
N TYR A 53 10.44 6.50 1.66
CA TYR A 53 10.77 5.17 1.16
C TYR A 53 10.79 4.09 2.25
N THR A 54 11.35 4.41 3.43
CA THR A 54 11.43 3.44 4.52
C THR A 54 10.03 3.10 5.05
N ARG A 55 9.16 4.11 5.17
CA ARG A 55 7.77 3.93 5.60
C ARG A 55 6.92 3.24 4.54
N MET A 56 7.20 3.44 3.25
CA MET A 56 6.59 2.67 2.17
C MET A 56 6.92 1.17 2.32
N LEU A 57 8.18 0.83 2.60
CA LEU A 57 8.58 -0.57 2.82
C LEU A 57 7.84 -1.20 4.02
N ASP A 58 7.69 -0.47 5.12
CA ASP A 58 6.92 -0.92 6.29
C ASP A 58 5.45 -1.23 5.92
N VAL A 59 4.83 -0.41 5.05
CA VAL A 59 3.47 -0.63 4.53
C VAL A 59 3.41 -1.84 3.59
N ALA A 60 4.34 -1.94 2.64
CA ALA A 60 4.41 -3.04 1.69
C ALA A 60 4.57 -4.40 2.40
N GLU A 61 5.39 -4.46 3.45
CA GLU A 61 5.55 -5.65 4.28
C GLU A 61 4.26 -6.01 5.02
N ALA A 62 3.54 -5.01 5.55
CA ALA A 62 2.28 -5.23 6.22
C ALA A 62 1.22 -5.81 5.27
N ILE A 63 1.13 -5.28 4.04
CA ILE A 63 0.26 -5.82 2.97
C ILE A 63 0.67 -7.26 2.64
N LYS A 64 1.95 -7.56 2.42
CA LYS A 64 2.44 -8.93 2.19
C LYS A 64 2.08 -9.89 3.33
N SER A 65 2.11 -9.42 4.57
CA SER A 65 1.76 -10.26 5.72
C SER A 65 0.30 -10.72 5.67
N MET A 66 -0.62 -9.91 5.15
CA MET A 66 -2.02 -10.29 5.00
C MET A 66 -2.24 -11.25 3.83
N GLN A 67 -1.48 -11.09 2.74
CA GLN A 67 -1.47 -12.06 1.63
C GLN A 67 -1.08 -13.45 2.14
N LYS A 68 -0.02 -13.55 2.96
CA LYS A 68 0.38 -14.81 3.63
C LYS A 68 -0.70 -15.39 4.56
N ARG A 69 -1.64 -14.58 5.03
CA ARG A 69 -2.79 -15.01 5.85
C ARG A 69 -4.00 -15.37 4.98
N GLY A 70 -3.84 -15.49 3.67
CA GLY A 70 -4.89 -15.86 2.72
C GLY A 70 -5.91 -14.75 2.46
N ARG A 71 -5.53 -13.48 2.65
CA ARG A 71 -6.41 -12.34 2.32
C ARG A 71 -6.18 -11.89 0.88
N THR A 72 -7.26 -11.64 0.16
CA THR A 72 -7.21 -11.02 -1.17
C THR A 72 -7.06 -9.51 -1.02
N GLN A 73 -6.20 -8.90 -1.83
CA GLN A 73 -5.83 -7.50 -1.68
C GLN A 73 -5.81 -6.80 -3.04
N PHE A 74 -6.35 -5.58 -3.08
CA PHE A 74 -6.21 -4.66 -4.20
C PHE A 74 -5.44 -3.43 -3.73
N VAL A 75 -4.38 -3.08 -4.45
CA VAL A 75 -3.59 -1.87 -4.22
C VAL A 75 -3.74 -0.99 -5.44
N ILE A 76 -4.32 0.19 -5.25
CA ILE A 76 -4.44 1.23 -6.28
C ILE A 76 -3.27 2.18 -6.04
N THR A 77 -2.35 2.27 -7.00
CA THR A 77 -1.22 3.18 -6.91
C THR A 77 -0.59 3.47 -8.25
N HIS A 78 0.09 4.60 -8.33
CA HIS A 78 1.02 4.96 -9.40
C HIS A 78 2.49 4.65 -9.06
N ASP A 79 2.79 4.13 -7.86
CA ASP A 79 4.15 3.86 -7.39
C ASP A 79 4.64 2.46 -7.84
N PRO A 80 5.58 2.37 -8.80
CA PRO A 80 6.12 1.09 -9.24
C PRO A 80 6.95 0.37 -8.17
N GLU A 81 7.54 1.09 -7.22
CA GLU A 81 8.31 0.47 -6.14
C GLU A 81 7.38 -0.26 -5.18
N LEU A 82 6.26 0.35 -4.80
CA LEU A 82 5.23 -0.33 -3.99
C LEU A 82 4.71 -1.59 -4.69
N ILE A 83 4.36 -1.49 -5.99
CA ILE A 83 3.88 -2.60 -6.80
C ILE A 83 4.88 -3.77 -6.77
N GLU A 84 6.15 -3.49 -7.04
CA GLU A 84 7.23 -4.48 -7.01
C GLU A 84 7.41 -5.13 -5.63
N LYS A 85 7.13 -4.38 -4.56
CA LYS A 85 7.32 -4.87 -3.18
C LYS A 85 6.16 -5.66 -2.62
N CYS A 86 4.90 -5.49 -3.05
CA CYS A 86 3.77 -6.16 -2.39
C CYS A 86 2.75 -6.87 -3.28
N CYS A 87 2.81 -6.74 -4.60
CA CYS A 87 1.81 -7.32 -5.50
C CYS A 87 2.32 -8.59 -6.20
N ASP A 88 1.39 -9.47 -6.59
CA ASP A 88 1.67 -10.68 -7.39
C ASP A 88 1.24 -10.48 -8.86
N TYR A 89 0.19 -9.69 -9.07
CA TYR A 89 -0.38 -9.31 -10.36
C TYR A 89 -0.48 -7.80 -10.47
N VAL A 90 -0.49 -7.29 -11.70
CA VAL A 90 -0.73 -5.89 -12.02
C VAL A 90 -1.77 -5.76 -13.11
N MET A 91 -2.70 -4.83 -12.91
CA MET A 91 -3.67 -4.38 -13.90
C MET A 91 -3.36 -2.92 -14.19
N PHE A 92 -3.00 -2.65 -15.43
CA PHE A 92 -2.64 -1.32 -15.89
C PHE A 92 -3.86 -0.65 -16.52
N MET A 93 -4.17 0.56 -16.08
CA MET A 93 -5.34 1.33 -16.51
C MET A 93 -4.92 2.70 -17.04
N ASP A 94 -5.50 3.12 -18.16
CA ASP A 94 -5.35 4.47 -18.71
C ASP A 94 -6.65 4.89 -19.40
N LYS A 95 -7.00 6.18 -19.31
CA LYS A 95 -8.23 6.76 -19.89
C LYS A 95 -9.52 5.97 -19.60
N GLY A 96 -9.60 5.37 -18.40
CA GLY A 96 -10.75 4.59 -17.96
C GLY A 96 -10.84 3.17 -18.52
N GLY A 97 -9.84 2.71 -19.29
CA GLY A 97 -9.75 1.35 -19.82
C GLY A 97 -8.58 0.57 -19.25
N VAL A 98 -8.69 -0.76 -19.27
CA VAL A 98 -7.57 -1.67 -18.94
C VAL A 98 -6.71 -1.85 -20.19
N ILE A 99 -5.41 -1.58 -20.07
CA ILE A 99 -4.45 -1.66 -21.19
C ILE A 99 -3.58 -2.93 -21.11
N ASP A 100 -3.20 -3.39 -19.91
CA ASP A 100 -2.39 -4.60 -19.71
C ASP A 100 -2.79 -5.27 -18.39
N VAL A 101 -2.73 -6.60 -18.33
CA VAL A 101 -2.97 -7.39 -17.13
C VAL A 101 -2.03 -8.59 -17.13
N GLY A 102 -1.37 -8.85 -16.00
CA GLY A 102 -0.57 -10.06 -15.86
C GLY A 102 0.13 -10.15 -14.52
N THR A 103 0.88 -11.25 -14.35
CA THR A 103 1.82 -11.42 -13.24
C THR A 103 2.91 -10.36 -13.30
N ILE A 104 3.48 -10.02 -12.15
CA ILE A 104 4.64 -9.12 -12.11
C ILE A 104 5.86 -9.85 -12.65
N GLU A 105 6.41 -9.34 -13.75
CA GLU A 105 7.62 -9.80 -14.43
C GLU A 105 8.48 -8.57 -14.78
N GLU A 106 9.79 -8.75 -14.92
CA GLU A 106 10.73 -7.63 -15.13
C GLU A 106 10.34 -6.74 -16.32
N GLU A 107 9.95 -7.35 -17.45
CA GLU A 107 9.53 -6.61 -18.65
C GLU A 107 8.29 -5.74 -18.38
N ARG A 108 7.32 -6.26 -17.62
CA ARG A 108 6.08 -5.55 -17.30
C ARG A 108 6.33 -4.41 -16.33
N LEU A 109 7.20 -4.61 -15.33
CA LEU A 109 7.65 -3.54 -14.44
C LEU A 109 8.40 -2.43 -15.19
N HIS A 110 9.22 -2.79 -16.17
CA HIS A 110 9.92 -1.81 -17.01
C HIS A 110 8.93 -0.95 -17.80
N ARG A 111 7.88 -1.55 -18.37
CA ARG A 111 6.80 -0.80 -19.06
C ARG A 111 6.10 0.19 -18.11
N ILE A 112 5.76 -0.24 -16.90
CA ILE A 112 5.13 0.61 -15.88
C ILE A 112 6.02 1.80 -15.51
N LYS A 113 7.30 1.54 -15.19
CA LYS A 113 8.28 2.58 -14.84
C LYS A 113 8.45 3.58 -15.98
N LYS A 114 8.42 3.14 -17.24
CA LYS A 114 8.48 4.04 -18.40
C LYS A 114 7.22 4.90 -18.56
N PHE A 115 6.05 4.35 -18.28
CA PHE A 115 4.78 5.06 -18.40
C PHE A 115 4.65 6.21 -17.40
N PHE A 116 5.01 5.98 -16.13
CA PHE A 116 4.86 7.00 -15.08
C PHE A 116 6.03 8.00 -15.00
N ARG A 117 7.11 7.83 -15.78
CA ARG A 117 8.25 8.75 -15.86
C ARG A 117 8.09 9.83 -16.94
N VAL A 118 6.87 10.30 -17.21
CA VAL A 118 6.64 11.46 -18.09
C VAL A 118 7.30 12.70 -17.51
#